data_AF-A0A959BQG7-F1
#
_entry.id   AF-A0A959BQG7-F1
#
_cell.length_a   1.000
_cell.length_b   1.000
_cell.length_c   1.000
_cell.angle_alpha   90.00
_cell.angle_beta   90.00
_cell.angle_gamma   90.00
#
_symmetry.space_group_name_H-M   'P 1'
#
loop_
_entity.id
_entity.type
_entity.pdbx_description
1 polymer ?
#
loop_
_entity_poly.entity_id
_entity_poly.type
_entity_poly.pdbx_seq_one_letter_code
_entity_poly.pdbx_strand_id
1 'polypeptide(L)'
;MKQIRSLPQDSGFFATYAQLAVAIRRSKGGAQVVSGLTEIGGIYAAAYASLEPIFPSMAMYAAATIAIIGTAVIEVGLRVLAPHTVDAILYRRFQGLHLAMSIAIWIMTVVLLAASGVLSFNNSREIVAQVTPEAEQQSTGAVDSLHASAIAQQSATWSSDSAAIAQRYAAQMEAQGAAFNGQISAAKRELSNLYNRERRSGQSFASAKDVARQKIADLEATKASTIAGLESSKAEELATARRSYRSAVELAGQRHTAAQDSILAINQVARDERSSTVSTYGYGLAYFTIIALLVFCASVILDRIHRKGSGIEETVELSQYDVNPPAFVEAWAALRDRWQYAIRSRISAFADKTPAAPLPASPSELYDPAELANISVTLKIEREPGEQEGENVIYIRPKRRQIGFKPDSKPAENEDLSCGLYNARKNEPHTRKTAYETPDLRHLKQRLKEYKKRLGSHTQKKIKLERSGKEVPSRTLQAIDNNQKWVEHYIDLINQAESRKS
;
A
#
# COMPACT_ATOMS: atom_id res chain seq x y z
N MET A 1 38.50 -8.36 -20.21
CA MET A 1 38.92 -9.37 -21.20
C MET A 1 38.59 -8.83 -22.57
N LYS A 2 39.54 -8.81 -23.50
CA LYS A 2 39.28 -8.34 -24.86
C LYS A 2 39.07 -9.56 -25.77
N GLN A 3 37.90 -9.63 -26.40
CA GLN A 3 37.62 -10.63 -27.43
C GLN A 3 38.23 -10.15 -28.74
N ILE A 4 39.16 -10.91 -29.31
CA ILE A 4 39.74 -10.64 -30.62
C ILE A 4 39.22 -11.70 -31.60
N ARG A 5 38.87 -11.25 -32.80
CA ARG A 5 38.38 -12.11 -33.88
C ARG A 5 39.48 -12.31 -34.90
N SER A 6 39.71 -13.54 -35.32
CA SER A 6 40.61 -13.83 -36.44
C SER A 6 40.04 -13.29 -37.75
N LEU A 7 40.92 -13.14 -38.75
CA LEU A 7 40.50 -12.96 -40.13
C LEU A 7 39.74 -14.22 -40.62
N PRO A 8 38.80 -14.08 -41.56
CA PRO A 8 38.07 -15.24 -42.11
C PRO A 8 39.06 -16.16 -42.85
N GLN A 9 39.01 -17.46 -42.52
CA GLN A 9 39.84 -18.47 -43.16
C GLN A 9 39.24 -18.93 -44.50
N ASP A 10 37.91 -18.91 -44.62
CA ASP A 10 37.18 -19.15 -45.87
C ASP A 10 36.60 -17.83 -46.42
N SER A 11 37.36 -17.20 -47.32
CA SER A 11 37.00 -15.93 -47.94
C SER A 11 35.84 -16.07 -48.93
N GLY A 12 35.66 -17.24 -49.54
CA GLY A 12 34.57 -17.53 -50.49
C GLY A 12 33.23 -17.57 -49.79
N PHE A 13 33.13 -18.38 -48.74
CA PHE A 13 31.92 -18.47 -47.92
C PHE A 13 31.57 -17.13 -47.24
N PHE A 14 32.59 -16.43 -46.71
CA PHE A 14 32.39 -15.10 -46.11
C PHE A 14 31.86 -14.08 -47.11
N ALA A 15 32.43 -14.02 -48.33
CA ALA A 15 32.01 -13.05 -49.34
C ALA A 15 30.56 -13.27 -49.80
N THR A 16 30.12 -14.53 -49.95
CA THR A 16 28.75 -14.87 -50.36
C THR A 16 27.69 -14.33 -49.38
N TYR A 17 27.99 -14.36 -48.08
CA TYR A 17 27.02 -14.02 -47.03
C TYR A 17 27.34 -12.73 -46.28
N ALA A 18 28.37 -11.96 -46.67
CA ALA A 18 28.80 -10.76 -45.96
C ALA A 18 27.69 -9.71 -45.77
N GLN A 19 26.92 -9.43 -46.83
CA GLN A 19 25.79 -8.49 -46.76
C GLN A 19 24.67 -9.01 -45.84
N LEU A 20 24.37 -10.31 -45.94
CA LEU A 20 23.38 -10.98 -45.09
C LEU A 20 23.81 -10.94 -43.62
N ALA A 21 25.09 -11.16 -43.31
CA ALA A 21 25.63 -11.11 -41.95
C ALA A 21 25.56 -9.70 -41.33
N VAL A 22 25.65 -8.64 -42.13
CA VAL A 22 25.41 -7.26 -41.65
C VAL A 22 23.92 -7.07 -41.34
N ALA A 23 23.03 -7.50 -42.24
CA ALA A 23 21.58 -7.40 -42.04
C ALA A 23 21.10 -8.18 -40.81
N ILE A 24 21.59 -9.41 -40.63
CA ILE A 24 21.31 -10.27 -39.47
C ILE A 24 21.72 -9.59 -38.15
N ARG A 25 22.92 -8.99 -38.10
CA ARG A 25 23.40 -8.31 -36.88
C ARG A 25 22.52 -7.11 -36.52
N ARG A 26 22.06 -6.35 -37.52
CA ARG A 26 21.11 -5.25 -37.33
C ARG A 26 19.74 -5.76 -36.87
N SER A 27 19.24 -6.82 -37.50
CA SER A 27 17.97 -7.47 -37.16
C SER A 27 17.95 -8.00 -35.73
N LYS A 28 19.02 -8.68 -35.32
CA LYS A 28 19.24 -9.13 -33.93
C LYS A 28 19.14 -7.96 -32.94
N GLY A 29 19.84 -6.86 -33.20
CA GLY A 29 19.79 -5.68 -32.35
C GLY A 29 18.40 -5.04 -32.30
N GLY A 30 17.74 -4.91 -33.45
CA GLY A 30 16.38 -4.37 -33.55
C GLY A 30 15.36 -5.19 -32.78
N ALA A 31 15.42 -6.52 -32.88
CA ALA A 31 14.53 -7.42 -32.15
C ALA A 31 14.68 -7.29 -30.62
N GLN A 32 15.92 -7.16 -30.12
CA GLN A 32 16.19 -6.93 -28.69
C GLN A 32 15.71 -5.55 -28.21
N VAL A 33 15.79 -4.52 -29.06
CA VAL A 33 15.25 -3.20 -28.71
C VAL A 33 13.74 -3.25 -28.56
N VAL A 34 13.04 -3.90 -29.50
CA VAL A 34 11.58 -4.07 -29.43
C VAL A 34 11.19 -4.84 -28.18
N SER A 35 11.81 -5.98 -27.93
CA SER A 35 11.57 -6.83 -26.75
C SER A 35 11.84 -6.07 -25.45
N GLY A 36 12.99 -5.41 -25.35
CA GLY A 36 13.35 -4.63 -24.16
C GLY A 36 12.39 -3.47 -23.88
N LEU A 37 11.89 -2.76 -24.90
CA LEU A 37 10.91 -1.70 -24.70
C LEU A 37 9.58 -2.23 -24.14
N THR A 38 9.12 -3.39 -24.62
CA THR A 38 7.88 -4.01 -24.12
C THR A 38 8.04 -4.61 -22.73
N GLU A 39 9.22 -5.14 -22.39
CA GLU A 39 9.54 -5.64 -21.06
C GLU A 39 9.62 -4.51 -20.03
N ILE A 40 10.30 -3.40 -20.34
CA ILE A 40 10.38 -2.23 -19.45
C ILE A 40 8.98 -1.75 -19.07
N GLY A 41 8.10 -1.59 -20.07
CA GLY A 41 6.75 -1.08 -19.85
C GLY A 41 5.94 -1.92 -18.87
N GLY A 42 5.93 -3.24 -19.05
CA GLY A 42 5.11 -4.08 -18.16
C GLY A 42 5.77 -4.47 -16.84
N ILE A 43 7.10 -4.62 -16.76
CA ILE A 43 7.77 -4.76 -15.46
C ILE A 43 7.54 -3.48 -14.64
N TYR A 44 7.60 -2.31 -15.27
CA TYR A 44 7.28 -1.04 -14.61
C TYR A 44 5.84 -1.03 -14.08
N ALA A 45 4.86 -1.39 -14.91
CA ALA A 45 3.45 -1.41 -14.51
C ALA A 45 3.20 -2.36 -13.33
N ALA A 46 3.73 -3.60 -13.40
CA ALA A 46 3.58 -4.59 -12.33
C ALA A 46 4.29 -4.16 -11.03
N ALA A 47 5.50 -3.60 -11.13
CA ALA A 47 6.25 -3.10 -9.99
C ALA A 47 5.56 -1.88 -9.37
N TYR A 48 5.05 -0.95 -10.18
CA TYR A 48 4.34 0.23 -9.70
C TYR A 48 3.06 -0.16 -8.95
N ALA A 49 2.23 -1.04 -9.52
CA ALA A 49 1.01 -1.53 -8.89
C ALA A 49 1.28 -2.23 -7.54
N SER A 50 2.41 -2.94 -7.43
CA SER A 50 2.81 -3.63 -6.20
C SER A 50 3.40 -2.67 -5.15
N LEU A 51 4.07 -1.60 -5.57
CA LEU A 51 4.79 -0.68 -4.68
C LEU A 51 3.97 0.54 -4.27
N GLU A 52 3.01 0.98 -5.08
CA GLU A 52 2.15 2.13 -4.80
C GLU A 52 1.43 2.01 -3.45
N PRO A 53 0.84 0.86 -3.06
CA PRO A 53 0.20 0.72 -1.75
C PRO A 53 1.17 0.79 -0.56
N ILE A 54 2.45 0.46 -0.77
CA ILE A 54 3.45 0.32 0.30
C ILE A 54 4.25 1.62 0.47
N PHE A 55 4.72 2.22 -0.63
CA PHE A 55 5.56 3.42 -0.63
C PHE A 55 5.15 4.43 -1.71
N PRO A 56 3.99 5.12 -1.55
CA PRO A 56 3.40 5.95 -2.60
C PRO A 56 4.33 7.04 -3.16
N SER A 57 5.15 7.65 -2.32
CA SER A 57 6.04 8.75 -2.73
C SER A 57 7.26 8.29 -3.54
N MET A 58 7.66 7.02 -3.43
CA MET A 58 8.84 6.46 -4.11
C MET A 58 8.50 5.36 -5.12
N ALA A 59 7.23 4.93 -5.20
CA ALA A 59 6.77 3.84 -6.05
C ALA A 59 7.17 4.02 -7.51
N MET A 60 7.04 5.25 -8.05
CA MET A 60 7.45 5.55 -9.43
C MET A 60 8.94 5.28 -9.68
N TYR A 61 9.84 5.79 -8.82
CA TYR A 61 11.28 5.64 -8.99
C TYR A 61 11.76 4.21 -8.74
N ALA A 62 11.18 3.55 -7.73
CA ALA A 62 11.48 2.16 -7.41
C ALA A 62 11.02 1.23 -8.53
N ALA A 63 9.80 1.42 -9.05
CA ALA A 63 9.29 0.65 -10.19
C ALA A 63 10.14 0.84 -11.46
N ALA A 64 10.55 2.08 -11.76
CA ALA A 64 11.44 2.35 -12.89
C ALA A 64 12.80 1.63 -12.75
N THR A 65 13.36 1.62 -11.54
CA THR A 65 14.63 0.95 -11.26
C THR A 65 14.50 -0.57 -11.43
N ILE A 66 13.43 -1.16 -10.91
CA ILE A 66 13.14 -2.60 -11.06
C ILE A 66 12.93 -2.96 -12.52
N ALA A 67 12.21 -2.13 -13.28
CA ALA A 67 11.97 -2.36 -14.71
C ALA A 67 13.27 -2.40 -15.52
N ILE A 68 14.17 -1.44 -15.28
CA ILE A 68 15.47 -1.39 -15.97
C ILE A 68 16.33 -2.61 -15.61
N ILE A 69 16.42 -2.95 -14.33
CA ILE A 69 17.23 -4.09 -13.88
C ILE A 69 16.66 -5.41 -14.38
N GLY A 70 15.35 -5.62 -14.23
CA GLY A 70 14.66 -6.84 -14.68
C GLY A 70 14.82 -7.07 -16.18
N THR A 71 14.60 -6.02 -16.99
CA THR A 71 14.80 -6.09 -18.44
C THR A 71 16.25 -6.36 -18.78
N ALA A 72 17.20 -5.69 -18.12
CA ALA A 72 18.63 -5.91 -18.37
C ALA A 72 19.04 -7.37 -18.10
N VAL A 73 18.51 -7.99 -17.04
CA VAL A 73 18.78 -9.40 -16.73
C VAL A 73 18.30 -10.32 -17.86
N ILE A 74 17.10 -10.08 -18.38
CA ILE A 74 16.51 -10.91 -19.46
C ILE A 74 17.26 -10.68 -20.78
N GLU A 75 17.39 -9.42 -21.21
CA GLU A 75 17.97 -9.06 -22.51
C GLU A 75 19.47 -9.35 -22.61
N VAL A 76 20.24 -9.02 -21.56
CA VAL A 76 21.68 -9.34 -21.52
C VAL A 76 21.88 -10.84 -21.36
N GLY A 77 21.05 -11.51 -20.55
CA GLY A 77 21.05 -12.96 -20.40
C GLY A 77 20.86 -13.67 -21.75
N LEU A 78 19.83 -13.30 -22.51
CA LEU A 78 19.59 -13.84 -23.86
C LEU A 78 20.70 -13.48 -24.84
N ARG A 79 21.24 -12.27 -24.78
CA ARG A 79 22.33 -11.83 -25.67
C ARG A 79 23.59 -12.68 -25.51
N VAL A 80 23.86 -13.15 -24.29
CA VAL A 80 25.04 -13.97 -23.95
C VAL A 80 24.75 -15.46 -24.13
N LEU A 81 23.62 -15.96 -23.63
CA LEU A 81 23.35 -17.40 -23.55
C LEU A 81 22.83 -17.98 -24.88
N ALA A 82 21.97 -17.28 -25.62
CA ALA A 82 21.40 -17.80 -26.87
C ALA A 82 22.45 -18.10 -27.96
N PRO A 83 23.53 -17.31 -28.11
CA PRO A 83 24.61 -17.71 -29.01
C PRO A 83 25.34 -18.98 -28.58
N HIS A 84 25.49 -19.21 -27.26
CA HIS A 84 26.17 -20.39 -26.73
C HIS A 84 25.35 -21.68 -26.87
N THR A 85 24.01 -21.62 -26.87
CA THR A 85 23.17 -22.79 -27.18
C THR A 85 23.38 -23.25 -28.63
N VAL A 86 23.49 -22.31 -29.57
CA VAL A 86 23.79 -22.60 -30.97
C VAL A 86 25.21 -23.15 -31.12
N ASP A 87 26.19 -22.54 -30.44
CA ASP A 87 27.58 -23.03 -30.44
C ASP A 87 27.67 -24.47 -29.89
N ALA A 88 26.87 -24.83 -28.89
CA ALA A 88 26.85 -26.18 -28.35
C ALA A 88 26.49 -27.22 -29.43
N ILE A 89 25.50 -26.91 -30.28
CA ILE A 89 25.11 -27.76 -31.42
C ILE A 89 26.21 -27.74 -32.49
N LEU A 90 26.61 -26.54 -32.93
CA LEU A 90 27.53 -26.38 -34.04
C LEU A 90 28.88 -27.03 -33.76
N TYR A 91 29.44 -26.85 -32.56
CA TYR A 91 30.74 -27.41 -32.18
C TYR A 91 30.63 -28.79 -31.51
N ARG A 92 29.46 -29.43 -31.52
CA ARG A 92 29.20 -30.76 -30.93
C ARG A 92 29.69 -30.89 -29.48
N ARG A 93 29.41 -29.88 -28.64
CA ARG A 93 29.85 -29.78 -27.24
C ARG A 93 29.06 -30.68 -26.28
N PHE A 94 28.90 -31.96 -26.63
CA PHE A 94 28.01 -32.91 -25.95
C PHE A 94 28.76 -33.97 -25.12
N GLN A 95 30.03 -33.74 -24.78
CA GLN A 95 30.85 -34.68 -24.03
C GLN A 95 31.54 -34.00 -22.84
N GLY A 96 31.75 -34.76 -21.75
CA GLY A 96 32.44 -34.28 -20.54
C GLY A 96 31.77 -33.09 -19.87
N LEU A 97 32.57 -32.20 -19.26
CA LEU A 97 32.08 -31.01 -18.55
C LEU A 97 31.32 -30.04 -19.48
N HIS A 98 31.61 -30.07 -20.78
CA HIS A 98 30.89 -29.27 -21.77
C HIS A 98 29.43 -29.71 -21.94
N LEU A 99 29.10 -30.98 -21.69
CA LEU A 99 27.70 -31.44 -21.71
C LEU A 99 26.89 -30.79 -20.57
N ALA A 100 27.42 -30.83 -19.34
CA ALA A 100 26.76 -30.24 -18.18
C ALA A 100 26.55 -28.72 -18.36
N MET A 101 27.57 -28.02 -18.86
CA MET A 101 27.48 -26.59 -19.17
C MET A 101 26.46 -26.31 -20.28
N SER A 102 26.44 -27.13 -21.34
CA SER A 102 25.48 -26.97 -22.44
C SER A 102 24.05 -27.17 -21.97
N ILE A 103 23.78 -28.19 -21.14
CA ILE A 103 22.46 -28.42 -20.55
C ILE A 103 22.01 -27.21 -19.72
N ALA A 104 22.88 -26.70 -18.84
CA ALA A 104 22.56 -25.54 -18.01
C ALA A 104 22.27 -24.28 -18.86
N ILE A 105 23.08 -24.00 -19.88
CA ILE A 105 22.89 -22.88 -20.80
C ILE A 105 21.58 -23.03 -21.58
N TRP A 106 21.24 -24.24 -22.04
CA TRP A 106 19.98 -24.52 -22.72
C TRP A 106 18.77 -24.26 -21.83
N ILE A 107 18.77 -24.80 -20.61
CA ILE A 107 17.69 -24.58 -19.64
C ILE A 107 17.51 -23.08 -19.38
N MET A 108 18.60 -22.37 -19.06
CA MET A 108 18.54 -20.93 -18.78
C MET A 108 18.06 -20.13 -20.00
N THR A 109 18.50 -20.49 -21.21
CA THR A 109 18.05 -19.82 -22.43
C THR A 109 16.56 -20.04 -22.68
N VAL A 110 16.05 -21.26 -22.47
CA VAL A 110 14.62 -21.58 -22.58
C VAL A 110 13.81 -20.81 -21.53
N VAL A 111 14.28 -20.77 -20.28
CA VAL A 111 13.62 -20.00 -19.22
C VAL A 111 13.57 -18.52 -19.56
N LEU A 112 14.67 -17.93 -20.03
CA LEU A 112 14.69 -16.52 -20.41
C LEU A 112 13.85 -16.21 -21.65
N LEU A 113 13.84 -17.09 -22.66
CA LEU A 113 12.98 -16.94 -23.84
C LEU A 113 11.50 -17.06 -23.47
N ALA A 114 11.15 -18.02 -22.62
CA ALA A 114 9.78 -18.21 -22.15
C ALA A 114 9.33 -17.02 -21.27
N ALA A 115 10.19 -16.58 -20.34
CA ALA A 115 9.93 -15.41 -19.51
C ALA A 115 9.73 -14.18 -20.39
N SER A 116 10.64 -13.91 -21.32
CA SER A 116 10.55 -12.79 -22.27
C SER A 116 9.28 -12.83 -23.11
N GLY A 117 8.93 -13.99 -23.67
CA GLY A 117 7.72 -14.17 -24.47
C GLY A 117 6.43 -13.97 -23.66
N VAL A 118 6.33 -14.58 -22.48
CA VAL A 118 5.15 -14.46 -21.62
C VAL A 118 4.99 -13.05 -21.08
N LEU A 119 6.08 -12.41 -20.63
CA LEU A 119 6.04 -11.02 -20.18
C LEU A 119 5.63 -10.12 -21.34
N SER A 120 6.31 -10.20 -22.48
CA SER A 120 6.02 -9.32 -23.63
C SER A 120 4.58 -9.47 -24.12
N PHE A 121 4.05 -10.70 -24.14
CA PHE A 121 2.67 -10.96 -24.54
C PHE A 121 1.66 -10.34 -23.58
N ASN A 122 1.80 -10.58 -22.27
CA ASN A 122 0.88 -10.05 -21.26
C ASN A 122 1.00 -8.53 -21.13
N ASN A 123 2.23 -8.01 -21.18
CA ASN A 123 2.54 -6.59 -21.02
C ASN A 123 2.03 -5.75 -22.19
N SER A 124 1.95 -6.32 -23.39
CA SER A 124 1.46 -5.62 -24.59
C SER A 124 0.03 -5.10 -24.41
N ARG A 125 -0.84 -5.86 -23.75
CA ARG A 125 -2.21 -5.43 -23.44
C ARG A 125 -2.24 -4.27 -22.45
N GLU A 126 -1.38 -4.31 -21.44
CA GLU A 126 -1.29 -3.28 -20.41
C GLU A 126 -0.77 -1.95 -20.98
N ILE A 127 0.26 -2.00 -21.83
CA ILE A 127 0.79 -0.82 -22.53
C ILE A 127 -0.31 -0.16 -23.37
N VAL A 128 -1.07 -0.95 -24.13
CA VAL A 128 -2.19 -0.43 -24.93
C VAL A 128 -3.29 0.14 -24.04
N ALA A 129 -3.60 -0.49 -22.90
CA ALA A 129 -4.61 0.01 -21.96
C ALA A 129 -4.26 1.41 -21.40
N GLN A 130 -2.97 1.66 -21.16
CA GLN A 130 -2.46 2.94 -20.65
C GLN A 130 -2.45 4.06 -21.68
N VAL A 131 -2.23 3.71 -22.96
CA VAL A 131 -2.22 4.70 -24.07
C VAL A 131 -3.62 4.93 -24.63
N THR A 132 -4.52 3.95 -24.51
CA THR A 132 -5.91 4.08 -24.94
C THR A 132 -6.66 5.01 -23.98
N PRO A 133 -7.27 6.11 -24.47
CA PRO A 133 -8.05 7.03 -23.66
C PRO A 133 -9.07 6.32 -22.77
N GLU A 134 -9.31 6.87 -21.59
CA GLU A 134 -10.39 6.36 -20.74
C GLU A 134 -11.74 6.53 -21.41
N ALA A 135 -12.63 5.57 -21.20
CA ALA A 135 -13.98 5.63 -21.75
C ALA A 135 -14.70 6.85 -21.16
N GLU A 136 -15.21 7.72 -22.02
CA GLU A 136 -16.01 8.86 -21.60
C GLU A 136 -17.28 8.36 -20.92
N GLN A 137 -17.42 8.70 -19.64
CA GLN A 137 -18.57 8.29 -18.84
C GLN A 137 -19.50 9.46 -18.62
N GLN A 138 -20.78 9.24 -18.91
CA GLN A 138 -21.84 10.17 -18.56
C GLN A 138 -22.11 10.10 -17.06
N SER A 139 -22.30 11.28 -16.47
CA SER A 139 -22.59 11.43 -15.04
C SER A 139 -24.08 11.24 -14.75
N THR A 140 -24.41 10.57 -13.65
CA THR A 140 -25.79 10.48 -13.13
C THR A 140 -26.23 11.73 -12.37
N GLY A 141 -25.32 12.68 -12.13
CA GLY A 141 -25.58 13.82 -11.24
C GLY A 141 -26.78 14.67 -11.63
N ALA A 142 -27.03 14.86 -12.94
CA ALA A 142 -28.21 15.57 -13.42
C ALA A 142 -29.51 14.81 -13.09
N VAL A 143 -29.53 13.49 -13.31
CA VAL A 143 -30.66 12.60 -13.01
C VAL A 143 -30.94 12.56 -11.50
N ASP A 144 -29.89 12.45 -10.69
CA ASP A 144 -29.99 12.43 -9.23
C ASP A 144 -30.54 13.77 -8.69
N SER A 145 -30.08 14.89 -9.26
CA SER A 145 -30.57 16.22 -8.87
C SER A 145 -32.04 16.43 -9.22
N LEU A 146 -32.49 15.94 -10.39
CA LEU A 146 -33.87 16.05 -10.85
C LEU A 146 -34.81 15.17 -10.00
N HIS A 147 -34.35 13.97 -9.61
CA HIS A 147 -35.10 13.12 -8.69
C HIS A 147 -35.25 13.79 -7.30
N ALA A 148 -34.15 14.31 -6.74
CA ALA A 148 -34.19 15.01 -5.46
C ALA A 148 -35.14 16.22 -5.48
N SER A 149 -35.12 17.03 -6.56
CA SER A 149 -36.05 18.15 -6.72
C SER A 149 -37.50 17.71 -6.85
N ALA A 150 -37.77 16.62 -7.59
CA ALA A 150 -39.12 16.08 -7.75
C ALA A 150 -39.70 15.57 -6.42
N ILE A 151 -38.90 14.85 -5.62
CA ILE A 151 -39.31 14.40 -4.28
C ILE A 151 -39.55 15.57 -3.34
N ALA A 152 -38.66 16.58 -3.36
CA ALA A 152 -38.82 17.79 -2.56
C ALA A 152 -40.14 18.52 -2.90
N GLN A 153 -40.41 18.73 -4.19
CA GLN A 153 -41.66 19.35 -4.64
C GLN A 153 -42.89 18.54 -4.18
N GLN A 154 -42.89 17.22 -4.37
CA GLN A 154 -44.02 16.36 -3.99
C GLN A 154 -44.24 16.34 -2.47
N SER A 155 -43.16 16.43 -1.67
CA SER A 155 -43.25 16.52 -0.22
C SER A 155 -43.82 17.87 0.27
N ALA A 156 -43.47 18.96 -0.41
CA ALA A 156 -43.99 20.30 -0.12
C ALA A 156 -45.49 20.37 -0.43
N THR A 157 -45.91 19.83 -1.58
CA THR A 157 -47.33 19.73 -1.95
C THR A 157 -48.12 18.93 -0.91
N TRP A 158 -47.63 17.74 -0.52
CA TRP A 158 -48.28 16.94 0.52
C TRP A 158 -48.41 17.68 1.87
N SER A 159 -47.35 18.37 2.29
CA SER A 159 -47.38 19.16 3.53
C SER A 159 -48.41 20.28 3.47
N SER A 160 -48.52 20.95 2.32
CA SER A 160 -49.50 22.02 2.14
C SER A 160 -50.94 21.50 2.11
N ASP A 161 -51.18 20.42 1.36
CA ASP A 161 -52.51 19.83 1.20
C ASP A 161 -53.02 19.23 2.52
N SER A 162 -52.17 18.49 3.23
CA SER A 162 -52.52 17.89 4.52
C SER A 162 -52.83 18.94 5.59
N ALA A 163 -52.07 20.04 5.61
CA ALA A 163 -52.34 21.18 6.49
C ALA A 163 -53.67 21.88 6.14
N ALA A 164 -53.92 22.13 4.85
CA ALA A 164 -55.16 22.75 4.39
C ALA A 164 -56.40 21.89 4.71
N ILE A 165 -56.33 20.57 4.48
CA ILE A 165 -57.39 19.62 4.85
C ILE A 165 -57.63 19.66 6.37
N ALA A 166 -56.56 19.59 7.16
CA ALA A 166 -56.68 19.59 8.62
C ALA A 166 -57.31 20.87 9.16
N GLN A 167 -56.90 22.03 8.64
CA GLN A 167 -57.46 23.34 9.03
C GLN A 167 -58.92 23.47 8.64
N ARG A 168 -59.28 23.07 7.41
CA ARG A 168 -60.66 23.16 6.92
C ARG A 168 -61.63 22.33 7.77
N TYR A 169 -61.28 21.08 8.08
CA TYR A 169 -62.13 20.24 8.93
C TYR A 169 -62.13 20.70 10.40
N ALA A 170 -61.03 21.23 10.92
CA ALA A 170 -61.01 21.83 12.25
C ALA A 170 -62.02 22.99 12.37
N ALA A 171 -62.01 23.90 11.39
CA ALA A 171 -62.97 25.01 11.33
C ALA A 171 -64.42 24.53 11.20
N GLN A 172 -64.68 23.48 10.40
CA GLN A 172 -66.02 22.90 10.27
C GLN A 172 -66.51 22.24 11.57
N MET A 173 -65.65 21.48 12.26
CA MET A 173 -65.98 20.86 13.55
C MET A 173 -66.24 21.91 14.63
N GLU A 174 -65.47 22.99 14.65
CA GLU A 174 -65.68 24.10 15.59
C GLU A 174 -67.00 24.82 15.30
N ALA A 175 -67.27 25.16 14.03
CA ALA A 175 -68.51 25.81 13.64
C ALA A 175 -69.76 24.96 13.95
N GLN A 176 -69.74 23.66 13.63
CA GLN A 176 -70.81 22.74 13.97
C GLN A 176 -70.94 22.53 15.48
N GLY A 177 -69.81 22.41 16.18
CA GLY A 177 -69.77 22.31 17.63
C GLY A 177 -70.39 23.52 18.32
N ALA A 178 -70.08 24.73 17.84
CA ALA A 178 -70.65 25.98 18.33
C ALA A 178 -72.17 26.08 18.03
N ALA A 179 -72.60 25.67 16.84
CA ALA A 179 -74.02 25.65 16.47
C ALA A 179 -74.85 24.75 17.41
N PHE A 180 -74.40 23.50 17.62
CA PHE A 180 -75.08 22.59 18.56
C PHE A 180 -74.99 23.07 20.01
N ASN A 181 -73.86 23.65 20.44
CA ASN A 181 -73.76 24.25 21.77
C ASN A 181 -74.78 25.38 21.99
N GLY A 182 -75.04 26.19 20.97
CA GLY A 182 -76.09 27.21 20.97
C GLY A 182 -77.49 26.60 21.15
N GLN A 183 -77.80 25.54 20.40
CA GLN A 183 -79.07 24.81 20.50
C GLN A 183 -79.26 24.14 21.86
N ILE A 184 -78.22 23.48 22.38
CA ILE A 184 -78.23 22.87 23.71
C ILE A 184 -78.43 23.93 24.80
N SER A 185 -77.78 25.09 24.67
CA SER A 185 -77.94 26.19 25.61
C SER A 185 -79.36 26.76 25.59
N ALA A 186 -79.98 26.86 24.41
CA ALA A 186 -81.38 27.26 24.28
C ALA A 186 -82.32 26.24 24.95
N ALA A 187 -82.13 24.94 24.71
CA ALA A 187 -82.91 23.88 25.36
C ALA A 187 -82.72 23.85 26.89
N LYS A 188 -81.50 24.11 27.38
CA LYS A 188 -81.21 24.25 28.82
C LYS A 188 -81.94 25.45 29.44
N ARG A 189 -82.06 26.57 28.72
CA ARG A 189 -82.86 27.72 29.16
C ARG A 189 -84.36 27.40 29.21
N GLU A 190 -84.89 26.69 28.21
CA GLU A 190 -86.29 26.21 28.22
C GLU A 190 -86.57 25.37 29.47
N LEU A 191 -85.67 24.42 29.78
CA LEU A 191 -85.75 23.59 30.99
C LEU A 191 -85.69 24.44 32.27
N SER A 192 -84.78 25.41 32.37
CA SER A 192 -84.71 26.32 33.52
C SER A 192 -86.00 27.15 33.68
N ASN A 193 -86.60 27.61 32.59
CA ASN A 193 -87.85 28.36 32.62
C ASN A 193 -89.01 27.51 33.15
N LEU A 194 -89.05 26.21 32.82
CA LEU A 194 -90.04 25.27 33.38
C LEU A 194 -89.88 25.11 34.89
N TYR A 195 -88.65 24.99 35.42
CA TYR A 195 -88.42 24.98 36.87
C TYR A 195 -88.89 26.27 37.55
N ASN A 196 -88.56 27.42 36.97
CA ASN A 196 -88.96 28.71 37.51
C ASN A 196 -90.50 28.87 37.51
N ARG A 197 -91.17 28.37 36.48
CA ARG A 197 -92.63 28.40 36.39
C ARG A 197 -93.30 27.51 37.42
N GLU A 198 -92.79 26.29 37.62
CA GLU A 198 -93.24 25.37 38.68
C GLU A 198 -93.18 26.02 40.07
N ARG A 199 -92.07 26.70 40.38
CA ARG A 199 -91.89 27.41 41.64
C ARG A 199 -92.87 28.57 41.83
N ARG A 200 -93.32 29.21 40.75
CA ARG A 200 -94.26 30.35 40.81
C ARG A 200 -95.73 29.92 40.86
N SER A 201 -96.11 28.87 40.12
CA SER A 201 -97.51 28.45 40.01
C SER A 201 -97.92 27.35 40.98
N GLY A 202 -96.97 26.62 41.57
CA GLY A 202 -97.24 25.47 42.44
C GLY A 202 -97.74 24.22 41.69
N GLN A 203 -97.85 24.26 40.36
CA GLN A 203 -98.24 23.13 39.52
C GLN A 203 -97.02 22.36 39.02
N SER A 204 -97.05 21.03 39.07
CA SER A 204 -95.96 20.17 38.60
C SER A 204 -95.87 20.12 37.07
N PHE A 205 -94.67 20.30 36.52
CA PHE A 205 -94.37 20.19 35.08
C PHE A 205 -93.45 19.00 34.75
N ALA A 206 -93.56 17.88 35.49
CA ALA A 206 -92.66 16.72 35.37
C ALA A 206 -92.47 16.23 33.92
N SER A 207 -93.56 15.90 33.20
CA SER A 207 -93.47 15.40 31.83
C SER A 207 -92.81 16.39 30.85
N ALA A 208 -93.07 17.69 31.02
CA ALA A 208 -92.46 18.72 30.17
C ALA A 208 -90.95 18.88 30.43
N LYS A 209 -90.52 18.69 31.69
CA LYS A 209 -89.09 18.69 32.05
C LYS A 209 -88.38 17.48 31.46
N ASP A 210 -89.00 16.30 31.47
CA ASP A 210 -88.40 15.09 30.89
C ASP A 210 -88.27 15.19 29.37
N VAL A 211 -89.28 15.74 28.68
CA VAL A 211 -89.17 16.04 27.24
C VAL A 211 -88.01 17.01 26.96
N ALA A 212 -87.83 18.05 27.79
CA ALA A 212 -86.72 18.99 27.62
C ALA A 212 -85.35 18.35 27.91
N ARG A 213 -85.25 17.43 28.88
CA ARG A 213 -84.03 16.64 29.13
C ARG A 213 -83.71 15.71 27.97
N GLN A 214 -84.72 15.05 27.41
CA GLN A 214 -84.56 14.17 26.25
C GLN A 214 -84.09 14.97 25.02
N LYS A 215 -84.68 16.13 24.76
CA LYS A 215 -84.22 17.04 23.70
C LYS A 215 -82.75 17.45 23.86
N ILE A 216 -82.28 17.69 25.08
CA ILE A 216 -80.86 17.98 25.34
C ILE A 216 -79.99 16.75 25.01
N ALA A 217 -80.39 15.56 25.47
CA ALA A 217 -79.66 14.32 25.19
C ALA A 217 -79.60 14.02 23.68
N ASP A 218 -80.71 14.21 22.96
CA ASP A 218 -80.79 14.00 21.51
C ASP A 218 -79.88 14.98 20.76
N LEU A 219 -79.83 16.26 21.17
CA LEU A 219 -78.93 17.27 20.61
C LEU A 219 -77.46 16.95 20.91
N GLU A 220 -77.14 16.48 22.12
CA GLU A 220 -75.78 16.07 22.49
C GLU A 220 -75.33 14.83 21.70
N ALA A 221 -76.21 13.84 21.51
CA ALA A 221 -75.96 12.67 20.68
C ALA A 221 -75.79 13.03 19.19
N THR A 222 -76.65 13.90 18.66
CA THR A 222 -76.58 14.36 17.26
C THR A 222 -75.30 15.17 17.01
N LYS A 223 -74.90 16.02 17.95
CA LYS A 223 -73.62 16.73 17.90
C LYS A 223 -72.44 15.76 17.82
N ALA A 224 -72.40 14.76 18.71
CA ALA A 224 -71.33 13.76 18.73
C ALA A 224 -71.28 12.97 17.41
N SER A 225 -72.43 12.53 16.90
CA SER A 225 -72.53 11.83 15.61
C SER A 225 -72.06 12.70 14.43
N THR A 226 -72.39 13.99 14.42
CA THR A 226 -72.01 14.91 13.34
C THR A 226 -70.51 15.19 13.35
N ILE A 227 -69.92 15.41 14.53
CA ILE A 227 -68.48 15.61 14.68
C ILE A 227 -67.73 14.34 14.28
N ALA A 228 -68.18 13.15 14.73
CA ALA A 228 -67.59 11.87 14.34
C ALA A 228 -67.65 11.65 12.82
N GLY A 229 -68.75 12.06 12.17
CA GLY A 229 -68.87 12.02 10.70
C GLY A 229 -67.83 12.90 10.01
N LEU A 230 -67.63 14.14 10.47
CA LEU A 230 -66.60 15.05 9.95
C LEU A 230 -65.18 14.52 10.17
N GLU A 231 -64.91 13.89 11.32
CA GLU A 231 -63.63 13.24 11.58
C GLU A 231 -63.38 12.06 10.63
N SER A 232 -64.41 11.26 10.33
CA SER A 232 -64.31 10.17 9.33
C SER A 232 -64.00 10.72 7.94
N SER A 233 -64.72 11.74 7.47
CA SER A 233 -64.47 12.35 6.17
C SER A 233 -63.08 12.99 6.07
N LYS A 234 -62.60 13.62 7.15
CA LYS A 234 -61.21 14.12 7.25
C LYS A 234 -60.21 12.99 7.07
N ALA A 235 -60.41 11.86 7.74
CA ALA A 235 -59.51 10.71 7.68
C ALA A 235 -59.47 10.11 6.25
N GLU A 236 -60.62 9.99 5.59
CA GLU A 236 -60.73 9.49 4.22
C GLU A 236 -60.01 10.40 3.20
N GLU A 237 -60.17 11.71 3.31
CA GLU A 237 -59.53 12.66 2.42
C GLU A 237 -58.01 12.71 2.62
N LEU A 238 -57.54 12.70 3.88
CA LEU A 238 -56.12 12.57 4.19
C LEU A 238 -55.54 11.23 3.68
N ALA A 239 -56.30 10.13 3.78
CA ALA A 239 -55.88 8.84 3.25
C ALA A 239 -55.77 8.86 1.72
N THR A 240 -56.64 9.59 1.03
CA THR A 240 -56.60 9.77 -0.43
C THR A 240 -55.41 10.61 -0.85
N ALA A 241 -55.19 11.77 -0.22
CA ALA A 241 -54.03 12.62 -0.48
C ALA A 241 -52.70 11.88 -0.19
N ARG A 242 -52.67 11.04 0.86
CA ARG A 242 -51.49 10.21 1.18
C ARG A 242 -51.22 9.16 0.11
N ARG A 243 -52.26 8.56 -0.46
CA ARG A 243 -52.13 7.61 -1.57
C ARG A 243 -51.56 8.29 -2.82
N SER A 244 -52.07 9.47 -3.18
CA SER A 244 -51.56 10.26 -4.31
C SER A 244 -50.09 10.66 -4.12
N TYR A 245 -49.69 11.05 -2.91
CA TYR A 245 -48.30 11.32 -2.58
C TYR A 245 -47.41 10.09 -2.79
N ARG A 246 -47.81 8.92 -2.27
CA ARG A 246 -47.05 7.68 -2.42
C ARG A 246 -46.90 7.27 -3.89
N SER A 247 -47.97 7.32 -4.67
CA SER A 247 -47.91 6.98 -6.10
C SER A 247 -47.02 7.92 -6.90
N ALA A 248 -47.02 9.22 -6.56
CA ALA A 248 -46.16 10.20 -7.23
C ALA A 248 -44.66 9.97 -6.90
N VAL A 249 -44.35 9.66 -5.63
CA VAL A 249 -42.99 9.30 -5.20
C VAL A 249 -42.52 8.01 -5.87
N GLU A 250 -43.38 7.00 -5.95
CA GLU A 250 -43.06 5.73 -6.61
C GLU A 250 -42.78 5.92 -8.11
N LEU A 251 -43.63 6.68 -8.81
CA LEU A 251 -43.41 7.01 -10.23
C LEU A 251 -42.11 7.80 -10.43
N ALA A 252 -41.80 8.74 -9.54
CA ALA A 252 -40.54 9.48 -9.57
C ALA A 252 -39.33 8.56 -9.34
N GLY A 253 -39.47 7.54 -8.50
CA GLY A 253 -38.48 6.47 -8.30
C GLY A 253 -38.27 5.63 -9.56
N GLN A 254 -39.35 5.14 -10.17
CA GLN A 254 -39.28 4.34 -11.41
C GLN A 254 -38.62 5.11 -12.57
N ARG A 255 -38.93 6.40 -12.72
CA ARG A 255 -38.29 7.27 -13.72
C ARG A 255 -36.80 7.47 -13.44
N HIS A 256 -36.44 7.60 -12.17
CA HIS A 256 -35.04 7.76 -11.75
C HIS A 256 -34.23 6.49 -12.03
N THR A 257 -34.73 5.32 -11.66
CA THR A 257 -34.03 4.04 -11.94
C THR A 257 -33.90 3.81 -13.44
N ALA A 258 -34.97 4.01 -14.22
CA ALA A 258 -34.92 3.84 -15.68
C ALA A 258 -33.90 4.79 -16.34
N ALA A 259 -33.81 6.04 -15.87
CA ALA A 259 -32.83 7.00 -16.35
C ALA A 259 -31.39 6.61 -15.93
N GLN A 260 -31.19 6.16 -14.69
CA GLN A 260 -29.89 5.64 -14.25
C GLN A 260 -29.46 4.42 -15.05
N ASP A 261 -30.35 3.46 -15.27
CA ASP A 261 -30.07 2.25 -16.04
C ASP A 261 -29.68 2.59 -17.48
N SER A 262 -30.33 3.59 -18.09
CA SER A 262 -29.96 4.06 -19.44
C SER A 262 -28.54 4.65 -19.49
N ILE A 263 -28.15 5.44 -18.48
CA ILE A 263 -26.81 6.02 -18.37
C ILE A 263 -25.77 4.92 -18.12
N LEU A 264 -26.10 3.96 -17.24
CA LEU A 264 -25.22 2.82 -16.95
C LEU A 264 -25.01 1.95 -18.19
N ALA A 265 -26.06 1.70 -18.98
CA ALA A 265 -25.96 0.95 -20.23
C ALA A 265 -25.06 1.67 -21.25
N ILE A 266 -25.21 2.99 -21.42
CA ILE A 266 -24.33 3.79 -22.29
C ILE A 266 -22.87 3.73 -21.80
N ASN A 267 -22.66 3.89 -20.50
CA ASN A 267 -21.32 3.82 -19.89
C ASN A 267 -20.71 2.43 -20.04
N GLN A 268 -21.53 1.37 -20.01
CA GLN A 268 -21.08 0.00 -20.21
C GLN A 268 -20.66 -0.24 -21.66
N VAL A 269 -21.45 0.21 -22.64
CA VAL A 269 -21.08 0.15 -24.07
C VAL A 269 -19.76 0.88 -24.32
N ALA A 270 -19.57 2.08 -23.78
CA ALA A 270 -18.32 2.82 -23.91
C ALA A 270 -17.12 2.09 -23.29
N ARG A 271 -17.31 1.40 -22.14
CA ARG A 271 -16.27 0.56 -21.52
C ARG A 271 -15.97 -0.68 -22.37
N ASP A 272 -16.98 -1.31 -22.95
CA ASP A 272 -16.84 -2.49 -23.77
C ASP A 272 -16.14 -2.16 -25.11
N GLU A 273 -16.45 -1.02 -25.73
CA GLU A 273 -15.74 -0.50 -26.90
C GLU A 273 -14.26 -0.23 -26.60
N ARG A 274 -13.96 0.40 -25.46
CA ARG A 274 -12.58 0.58 -25.00
C ARG A 274 -11.90 -0.78 -24.78
N SER A 275 -12.55 -1.70 -24.09
CA SER A 275 -12.01 -3.05 -23.82
C SER A 275 -11.70 -3.80 -25.12
N SER A 276 -12.60 -3.72 -26.10
CA SER A 276 -12.42 -4.30 -27.44
C SER A 276 -11.24 -3.67 -28.18
N THR A 277 -11.09 -2.35 -28.11
CA THR A 277 -9.96 -1.61 -28.67
C THR A 277 -8.64 -2.05 -28.03
N VAL A 278 -8.60 -2.08 -26.69
CA VAL A 278 -7.42 -2.53 -25.92
C VAL A 278 -7.06 -3.97 -26.23
N SER A 279 -8.05 -4.86 -26.37
CA SER A 279 -7.87 -6.25 -26.74
C SER A 279 -7.27 -6.38 -28.14
N THR A 280 -7.85 -5.71 -29.13
CA THR A 280 -7.44 -5.78 -30.53
C THR A 280 -6.00 -5.31 -30.72
N TYR A 281 -5.68 -4.10 -30.24
CA TYR A 281 -4.33 -3.55 -30.36
C TYR A 281 -3.34 -4.24 -29.41
N GLY A 282 -3.78 -4.67 -28.23
CA GLY A 282 -2.97 -5.39 -27.26
C GLY A 282 -2.46 -6.72 -27.82
N TYR A 283 -3.34 -7.51 -28.43
CA TYR A 283 -2.94 -8.75 -29.11
C TYR A 283 -2.08 -8.48 -30.35
N GLY A 284 -2.39 -7.43 -31.13
CA GLY A 284 -1.57 -7.04 -32.28
C GLY A 284 -0.11 -6.75 -31.89
N LEU A 285 0.10 -5.97 -30.84
CA LEU A 285 1.44 -5.71 -30.29
C LEU A 285 2.06 -6.99 -29.72
N ALA A 286 1.27 -7.83 -29.04
CA ALA A 286 1.74 -9.08 -28.49
C ALA A 286 2.29 -10.04 -29.57
N TYR A 287 1.58 -10.21 -30.68
CA TYR A 287 2.07 -11.01 -31.81
C TYR A 287 3.33 -10.40 -32.44
N PHE A 288 3.41 -9.08 -32.54
CA PHE A 288 4.61 -8.40 -33.04
C PHE A 288 5.85 -8.72 -32.18
N THR A 289 5.71 -8.76 -30.84
CA THR A 289 6.82 -9.14 -29.95
C THR A 289 7.24 -10.59 -30.10
N ILE A 290 6.29 -11.52 -30.29
CA ILE A 290 6.60 -12.94 -30.56
C ILE A 290 7.37 -13.07 -31.88
N ILE A 291 6.93 -12.36 -32.93
CA ILE A 291 7.64 -12.34 -34.21
C ILE A 291 9.05 -11.78 -34.04
N ALA A 292 9.24 -10.72 -33.25
CA ALA A 292 10.56 -10.17 -32.94
C ALA A 292 11.45 -11.21 -32.23
N LEU A 293 10.93 -11.98 -31.27
CA LEU A 293 11.66 -13.06 -30.60
C LEU A 293 12.06 -14.18 -31.58
N LEU A 294 11.19 -14.55 -32.52
CA LEU A 294 11.53 -15.52 -33.58
C LEU A 294 12.63 -14.99 -34.50
N VAL A 295 12.54 -13.71 -34.90
CA VAL A 295 13.57 -13.03 -35.68
C VAL A 295 14.90 -12.96 -34.92
N PHE A 296 14.88 -12.72 -33.61
CA PHE A 296 16.06 -12.79 -32.75
C PHE A 296 16.69 -14.19 -32.77
N CYS A 297 15.91 -15.24 -32.54
CA CYS A 297 16.40 -16.62 -32.55
C CYS A 297 17.01 -17.00 -33.90
N ALA A 298 16.31 -16.71 -35.00
CA ALA A 298 16.80 -16.95 -36.35
C ALA A 298 18.09 -16.16 -36.63
N SER A 299 18.15 -14.90 -36.21
CA SER A 299 19.33 -14.05 -36.39
C SER A 299 20.54 -14.56 -35.61
N VAL A 300 20.35 -15.06 -34.38
CA VAL A 300 21.41 -15.67 -33.58
C VAL A 300 21.94 -16.95 -34.25
N ILE A 301 21.04 -17.81 -34.73
CA ILE A 301 21.41 -19.05 -35.43
C ILE A 301 22.23 -18.74 -36.69
N LEU A 302 21.73 -17.84 -37.55
CA LEU A 302 22.39 -17.49 -38.80
C LEU A 302 23.73 -16.76 -38.58
N ASP A 303 23.84 -15.88 -37.59
CA ASP A 303 25.12 -15.22 -37.23
C ASP A 303 26.17 -16.26 -36.80
N ARG A 304 25.78 -17.26 -36.01
CA ARG A 304 26.72 -18.32 -35.56
C ARG A 304 27.07 -19.29 -36.68
N ILE A 305 26.13 -19.67 -37.55
CA ILE A 305 26.42 -20.47 -38.75
C ILE A 305 27.41 -19.71 -39.65
N HIS A 306 27.18 -18.42 -39.88
CA HIS A 306 28.07 -17.59 -40.70
C HIS A 306 29.49 -17.53 -40.13
N ARG A 307 29.64 -17.30 -38.82
CA ARG A 307 30.95 -17.25 -38.16
C ARG A 307 31.70 -18.57 -38.22
N LYS A 308 31.00 -19.69 -37.98
CA LYS A 308 31.61 -21.01 -38.08
C LYS A 308 31.99 -21.35 -39.52
N GLY A 309 31.11 -21.09 -40.48
CA GLY A 309 31.34 -21.37 -41.90
C GLY A 309 32.47 -20.52 -42.50
N SER A 310 32.68 -19.30 -42.00
CA SER A 310 33.81 -18.44 -42.42
C SER A 310 35.12 -18.74 -41.69
N GLY A 311 35.14 -19.70 -40.75
CA GLY A 311 36.33 -20.06 -39.98
C GLY A 311 36.84 -18.95 -39.06
N ILE A 312 35.96 -18.08 -38.55
CA ILE A 312 36.34 -17.02 -37.63
C ILE A 312 36.51 -17.62 -36.22
N GLU A 313 37.74 -17.59 -35.71
CA GLU A 313 38.05 -17.99 -34.34
C GLU A 313 37.98 -16.77 -33.39
N GLU A 314 37.32 -16.94 -32.25
CA GLU A 314 37.26 -15.95 -31.17
C GLU A 314 38.30 -16.33 -30.10
N THR A 315 39.40 -15.59 -30.04
CA THR A 315 40.41 -15.75 -28.99
C THR A 315 40.21 -14.68 -27.90
N VAL A 316 40.47 -15.06 -26.65
CA VAL A 316 40.37 -14.16 -25.49
C VAL A 316 41.78 -13.82 -25.02
N GLU A 317 42.17 -12.56 -25.14
CA GLU A 317 43.38 -12.06 -24.48
C GLU A 317 43.02 -11.62 -23.05
N LEU A 318 43.71 -12.23 -22.08
CA LEU A 318 43.67 -11.82 -20.67
C LEU A 318 44.51 -10.56 -20.53
N SER A 319 43.89 -9.43 -20.17
CA SER A 319 44.65 -8.25 -19.77
C SER A 319 45.08 -8.39 -18.31
N GLN A 320 46.17 -7.74 -17.91
CA GLN A 320 46.63 -7.70 -16.50
C GLN A 320 45.54 -7.21 -15.53
N TYR A 321 44.62 -6.36 -16.01
CA TYR A 321 43.47 -5.83 -15.25
C TYR A 321 42.30 -6.81 -15.10
N ASP A 322 42.31 -7.94 -15.81
CA ASP A 322 41.31 -9.01 -15.64
C ASP A 322 41.71 -10.01 -14.55
N VAL A 323 43.00 -10.06 -14.21
CA VAL A 323 43.56 -10.91 -13.16
C VAL A 323 43.66 -10.14 -11.84
N ASN A 324 43.82 -8.81 -11.90
CA ASN A 324 43.86 -7.94 -10.73
C ASN A 324 42.46 -7.64 -10.18
N PRO A 325 42.32 -7.41 -8.85
CA PRO A 325 41.06 -7.01 -8.26
C PRO A 325 40.53 -5.70 -8.88
N PRO A 326 39.20 -5.51 -8.96
CA PRO A 326 38.62 -4.27 -9.48
C PRO A 326 39.13 -3.06 -8.68
N ALA A 327 39.39 -1.93 -9.36
CA ALA A 327 39.91 -0.71 -8.72
C ALA A 327 39.08 -0.23 -7.51
N PHE A 328 37.77 -0.48 -7.49
CA PHE A 328 36.91 -0.17 -6.34
C PHE A 328 37.18 -1.08 -5.14
N VAL A 329 37.51 -2.36 -5.36
CA VAL A 329 37.88 -3.31 -4.30
C VAL A 329 39.23 -2.91 -3.69
N GLU A 330 40.20 -2.53 -4.51
CA GLU A 330 41.49 -2.00 -4.04
C GLU A 330 41.31 -0.67 -3.29
N ALA A 331 40.46 0.23 -3.79
CA ALA A 331 40.14 1.50 -3.12
C ALA A 331 39.44 1.27 -1.77
N TRP A 332 38.50 0.32 -1.69
CA TRP A 332 37.81 -0.01 -0.45
C TRP A 332 38.74 -0.67 0.57
N ALA A 333 39.63 -1.55 0.12
CA ALA A 333 40.67 -2.13 0.96
C ALA A 333 41.60 -1.04 1.53
N ALA A 334 42.09 -0.14 0.68
CA ALA A 334 42.94 0.98 1.10
C ALA A 334 42.23 1.92 2.11
N LEU A 335 40.94 2.16 1.93
CA LEU A 335 40.15 3.03 2.80
C LEU A 335 39.87 2.37 4.16
N ARG A 336 39.54 1.07 4.16
CA ARG A 336 39.38 0.26 5.37
C ARG A 336 40.67 0.22 6.18
N ASP A 337 41.81 0.03 5.52
CA ASP A 337 43.10 -0.11 6.20
C ASP A 337 43.54 1.24 6.81
N ARG A 338 43.31 2.36 6.10
CA ARG A 338 43.50 3.72 6.65
C ARG A 338 42.60 4.00 7.85
N TRP A 339 41.34 3.56 7.80
CA TRP A 339 40.40 3.70 8.90
C TRP A 339 40.82 2.86 10.12
N GLN A 340 41.22 1.61 9.91
CA GLN A 340 41.76 0.75 10.98
C GLN A 340 42.99 1.36 11.63
N TYR A 341 43.92 1.89 10.83
CA TYR A 341 45.09 2.59 11.35
C TYR A 341 44.71 3.82 12.17
N ALA A 342 43.75 4.63 11.69
CA ALA A 342 43.26 5.81 12.40
C ALA A 342 42.59 5.46 13.74
N ILE A 343 41.86 4.34 13.81
CA ILE A 343 41.29 3.86 15.07
C ILE A 343 42.39 3.36 16.02
N ARG A 344 43.29 2.50 15.55
CA ARG A 344 44.35 1.92 16.39
C ARG A 344 45.29 2.98 16.96
N SER A 345 45.66 3.98 16.16
CA SER A 345 46.46 5.13 16.60
C SER A 345 45.74 6.01 17.64
N ARG A 346 44.40 6.13 17.57
CA ARG A 346 43.62 6.80 18.62
C ARG A 346 43.52 5.97 19.89
N ILE A 347 43.40 4.65 19.78
CA ILE A 347 43.40 3.74 20.92
C ILE A 347 44.77 3.78 21.62
N SER A 348 45.88 3.74 20.87
CA SER A 348 47.22 3.85 21.45
C SER A 348 47.43 5.21 22.11
N ALA A 349 47.04 6.31 21.46
CA ALA A 349 47.14 7.64 22.06
C ALA A 349 46.24 7.83 23.29
N PHE A 350 45.16 7.07 23.41
CA PHE A 350 44.31 7.02 24.61
C PHE A 350 44.96 6.17 25.70
N ALA A 351 45.50 5.00 25.34
CA ALA A 351 46.24 4.12 26.24
C ALA A 351 47.47 4.82 26.85
N ASP A 352 48.21 5.60 26.05
CA ASP A 352 49.37 6.38 26.50
C ASP A 352 48.99 7.52 27.47
N LYS A 353 47.73 7.98 27.45
CA LYS A 353 47.21 9.03 28.34
C LYS A 353 46.58 8.48 29.61
N THR A 354 46.30 7.19 29.69
CA THR A 354 45.80 6.53 30.90
C THR A 354 46.98 6.00 31.73
N PRO A 355 47.17 6.43 32.99
CA PRO A 355 48.18 5.84 33.85
C PRO A 355 47.88 4.36 34.09
N ALA A 356 48.93 3.54 34.20
CA ALA A 356 48.80 2.10 34.44
C ALA A 356 47.99 1.83 35.73
N ALA A 357 47.11 0.82 35.67
CA ALA A 357 46.30 0.42 36.82
C ALA A 357 47.19 0.06 38.02
N PRO A 358 46.84 0.47 39.26
CA PRO A 358 47.60 0.08 40.44
C PRO A 358 47.59 -1.44 40.59
N LEU A 359 48.75 -2.02 40.89
CA LEU A 359 48.92 -3.46 41.09
C LEU A 359 47.99 -3.94 42.23
N PRO A 360 47.32 -5.10 42.08
CA PRO A 360 46.48 -5.65 43.14
C PRO A 360 47.36 -5.99 44.36
N ALA A 361 46.86 -5.68 45.57
CA ALA A 361 47.54 -6.05 46.81
C ALA A 361 47.74 -7.57 46.88
N SER A 362 48.97 -8.02 47.13
CA SER A 362 49.31 -9.44 47.26
C SER A 362 48.58 -10.06 48.46
N PRO A 363 47.84 -11.17 48.30
CA PRO A 363 47.25 -11.89 49.43
C PRO A 363 48.36 -12.54 50.29
N SER A 364 48.17 -12.50 51.61
CA SER A 364 49.06 -13.08 52.62
C SER A 364 49.20 -14.61 52.47
N GLU A 365 50.42 -15.11 52.31
CA GLU A 365 50.72 -16.55 52.24
C GLU A 365 50.56 -17.21 53.61
N LEU A 366 49.68 -18.21 53.71
CA LEU A 366 49.34 -18.91 54.96
C LEU A 366 50.03 -20.27 55.13
N TYR A 367 50.96 -20.69 54.26
CA TYR A 367 51.63 -22.00 54.36
C TYR A 367 52.92 -22.11 53.52
N ASP A 368 54.01 -22.63 54.10
CA ASP A 368 55.30 -22.88 53.44
C ASP A 368 55.51 -24.40 53.15
N PRO A 369 55.56 -24.82 51.87
CA PRO A 369 55.63 -26.23 51.47
C PRO A 369 57.00 -26.92 51.63
N ALA A 370 58.01 -26.28 52.25
CA ALA A 370 59.34 -26.88 52.43
C ALA A 370 59.41 -27.98 53.51
N GLU A 371 58.46 -28.07 54.44
CA GLU A 371 58.56 -28.98 55.59
C GLU A 371 58.17 -30.45 55.32
N LEU A 372 57.56 -30.75 54.17
CA LEU A 372 57.00 -32.10 53.87
C LEU A 372 57.90 -33.00 53.01
N ALA A 373 59.11 -32.58 52.66
CA ALA A 373 59.95 -33.28 51.68
C ALA A 373 60.76 -34.48 52.22
N ASN A 374 60.83 -34.72 53.54
CA ASN A 374 61.78 -35.67 54.13
C ASN A 374 61.14 -36.79 54.97
N ILE A 375 60.17 -37.53 54.41
CA ILE A 375 59.68 -38.77 55.03
C ILE A 375 60.07 -39.97 54.14
N SER A 376 61.03 -40.77 54.59
CA SER A 376 61.42 -42.04 53.97
C SER A 376 60.98 -43.22 54.82
N VAL A 377 60.37 -44.24 54.22
CA VAL A 377 59.84 -45.43 54.89
C VAL A 377 60.64 -46.65 54.43
N THR A 378 61.31 -47.34 55.36
CA THR A 378 62.07 -48.58 55.10
C THR A 378 61.26 -49.79 55.56
N LEU A 379 60.95 -50.71 54.64
CA LEU A 379 60.25 -51.97 54.93
C LEU A 379 61.28 -53.10 55.11
N LYS A 380 61.21 -53.81 56.25
CA LYS A 380 62.00 -55.02 56.53
C LYS A 380 61.19 -56.26 56.12
N ILE A 381 61.81 -57.18 55.41
CA ILE A 381 61.20 -58.46 55.00
C ILE A 381 61.93 -59.59 55.73
N GLU A 382 61.19 -60.39 56.50
CA GLU A 382 61.71 -61.61 57.15
C GLU A 382 61.66 -62.80 56.16
N ARG A 383 62.69 -63.65 56.16
CA ARG A 383 62.73 -64.90 55.39
C ARG A 383 63.17 -66.05 56.30
N GLU A 384 62.40 -67.13 56.30
CA GLU A 384 62.69 -68.41 56.98
C GLU A 384 63.72 -69.28 56.22
N PRO A 385 64.33 -70.29 56.88
CA PRO A 385 65.77 -70.55 56.80
C PRO A 385 66.18 -71.59 55.73
N GLY A 386 67.28 -71.31 55.03
CA GLY A 386 67.99 -72.25 54.16
C GLY A 386 68.74 -71.59 52.99
N GLU A 387 69.95 -71.07 53.28
CA GLU A 387 71.08 -70.79 52.36
C GLU A 387 70.87 -69.74 51.22
N GLN A 388 71.70 -68.74 50.92
CA GLN A 388 72.93 -68.12 51.45
C GLN A 388 72.91 -66.64 51.02
N GLU A 389 73.61 -65.82 51.81
CA GLU A 389 73.89 -64.38 51.82
C GLU A 389 73.71 -63.52 50.55
N GLY A 390 72.93 -62.43 50.71
CA GLY A 390 72.86 -61.27 49.81
C GLY A 390 71.62 -60.38 50.06
N GLU A 391 71.76 -59.30 50.83
CA GLU A 391 70.68 -58.33 51.11
C GLU A 391 70.24 -57.56 49.85
N ASN A 392 69.02 -57.81 49.37
CA ASN A 392 68.36 -56.98 48.36
C ASN A 392 67.45 -55.94 49.05
N VAL A 393 67.99 -54.75 49.37
CA VAL A 393 67.19 -53.59 49.77
C VAL A 393 66.72 -52.85 48.50
N ILE A 394 65.44 -52.93 48.19
CA ILE A 394 64.81 -52.18 47.09
C ILE A 394 64.39 -50.80 47.61
N TYR A 395 65.09 -49.75 47.18
CA TYR A 395 64.67 -48.37 47.41
C TYR A 395 63.56 -47.96 46.44
N ILE A 396 62.31 -48.01 46.89
CA ILE A 396 61.18 -47.48 46.13
C ILE A 396 61.12 -45.96 46.35
N ARG A 397 61.65 -45.18 45.41
CA ARG A 397 61.39 -43.73 45.36
C ARG A 397 59.97 -43.51 44.83
N PRO A 398 59.04 -42.91 45.60
CA PRO A 398 57.72 -42.59 45.08
C PRO A 398 57.86 -41.55 43.95
N LYS A 399 57.64 -41.98 42.71
CA LYS A 399 57.56 -41.12 41.54
C LYS A 399 56.28 -40.30 41.63
N ARG A 400 56.36 -39.13 42.29
CA ARG A 400 55.25 -38.17 42.35
C ARG A 400 54.93 -37.73 40.92
N ARG A 401 53.75 -38.12 40.43
CA ARG A 401 53.23 -37.57 39.16
C ARG A 401 53.00 -36.08 39.39
N GLN A 402 53.49 -35.24 38.47
CA GLN A 402 53.06 -33.84 38.39
C GLN A 402 51.56 -33.85 38.06
N ILE A 403 50.74 -33.75 39.10
CA ILE A 403 49.34 -33.33 39.00
C ILE A 403 49.40 -31.83 39.24
N GLY A 404 49.50 -31.10 38.14
CA GLY A 404 49.71 -29.66 38.10
C GLY A 404 49.88 -29.24 36.66
N PHE A 405 49.00 -28.37 36.20
CA PHE A 405 48.98 -27.85 34.84
C PHE A 405 50.35 -27.23 34.51
N LYS A 406 50.95 -27.65 33.40
CA LYS A 406 52.07 -26.93 32.82
C LYS A 406 51.53 -25.55 32.38
N PRO A 407 52.12 -24.43 32.82
CA PRO A 407 51.87 -23.16 32.18
C PRO A 407 52.62 -23.21 30.85
N ASP A 408 51.87 -23.36 29.75
CA ASP A 408 52.43 -23.12 28.44
C ASP A 408 52.85 -21.65 28.37
N SER A 409 54.15 -21.48 28.15
CA SER A 409 54.76 -20.23 27.82
C SER A 409 54.25 -19.75 26.46
N LYS A 410 53.75 -18.51 26.45
CA LYS A 410 53.53 -17.57 25.33
C LYS A 410 52.13 -17.49 24.72
N PRO A 411 51.74 -16.27 24.29
CA PRO A 411 50.66 -15.53 24.95
C PRO A 411 49.31 -15.57 24.20
N ALA A 412 48.28 -15.23 24.97
CA ALA A 412 47.00 -14.59 24.63
C ALA A 412 46.90 -14.08 23.17
N GLU A 413 45.78 -14.30 22.47
CA GLU A 413 44.50 -13.71 22.83
C GLU A 413 43.30 -14.65 22.65
N ASN A 414 42.40 -14.51 23.61
CA ASN A 414 41.21 -15.29 23.91
C ASN A 414 40.15 -15.29 22.80
N GLU A 415 39.70 -16.49 22.41
CA GLU A 415 38.26 -16.77 22.38
C GLU A 415 37.81 -17.04 23.83
N ASP A 416 36.63 -16.54 24.20
CA ASP A 416 35.57 -17.32 24.88
C ASP A 416 34.53 -16.36 25.50
N LEU A 417 33.32 -16.33 24.94
CA LEU A 417 32.21 -17.24 25.24
C LEU A 417 31.41 -16.82 26.48
N SER A 418 30.20 -16.39 26.15
CA SER A 418 28.96 -16.96 26.69
C SER A 418 28.21 -16.22 27.79
N CYS A 419 26.89 -16.31 27.61
CA CYS A 419 25.82 -16.41 28.61
C CYS A 419 25.33 -15.13 29.30
N GLY A 420 23.99 -14.99 29.28
CA GLY A 420 23.20 -14.01 30.04
C GLY A 420 22.38 -13.11 29.12
N LEU A 421 21.34 -13.58 28.44
CA LEU A 421 19.95 -13.59 28.92
C LEU A 421 19.52 -12.32 29.69
N TYR A 422 18.53 -11.64 29.10
CA TYR A 422 17.66 -10.59 29.63
C TYR A 422 18.31 -9.27 30.09
N ASN A 423 18.13 -8.21 29.30
CA ASN A 423 17.53 -6.97 29.80
C ASN A 423 16.93 -6.13 28.65
N ALA A 424 15.70 -5.69 28.87
CA ALA A 424 14.88 -4.92 27.96
C ALA A 424 15.57 -3.60 27.53
N ARG A 425 15.52 -3.29 26.23
CA ARG A 425 15.79 -1.94 25.73
C ARG A 425 14.72 -0.99 26.29
N LYS A 426 15.09 -0.24 27.35
CA LYS A 426 14.47 1.06 27.61
C LYS A 426 14.92 2.00 26.49
N ASN A 427 13.95 2.45 25.70
CA ASN A 427 14.09 3.62 24.85
C ASN A 427 14.38 4.83 25.73
N GLU A 428 15.59 5.39 25.63
CA GLU A 428 15.82 6.76 26.08
C GLU A 428 15.49 7.72 24.94
N PRO A 429 14.67 8.75 25.20
CA PRO A 429 14.27 9.72 24.20
C PRO A 429 15.40 10.72 23.96
N HIS A 430 15.75 10.95 22.69
CA HIS A 430 16.57 12.08 22.29
C HIS A 430 15.83 13.41 22.57
N THR A 431 16.02 13.98 23.76
CA THR A 431 15.61 15.35 24.06
C THR A 431 16.63 16.34 23.51
N ARG A 432 16.43 16.80 22.27
CA ARG A 432 16.91 18.13 21.86
C ARG A 432 15.96 19.16 22.47
N LYS A 433 16.46 19.94 23.42
CA LYS A 433 15.77 21.08 24.02
C LYS A 433 15.67 22.22 23.00
N THR A 434 14.55 22.32 22.31
CA THR A 434 14.07 23.58 21.70
C THR A 434 12.95 24.12 22.59
N ALA A 435 13.02 25.43 22.89
CA ALA A 435 12.08 26.14 23.75
C ALA A 435 10.62 25.78 23.43
N TYR A 436 9.85 25.39 24.46
CA TYR A 436 8.49 24.89 24.30
C TYR A 436 7.56 26.01 23.81
N GLU A 437 7.17 25.96 22.54
CA GLU A 437 5.91 26.54 22.07
C GLU A 437 4.76 25.87 22.84
N THR A 438 3.74 26.65 23.22
CA THR A 438 2.56 26.07 23.88
C THR A 438 1.93 25.04 22.94
N PRO A 439 1.38 23.92 23.44
CA PRO A 439 0.77 22.87 22.60
C PRO A 439 -0.23 23.42 21.57
N ASP A 440 -0.91 24.50 21.92
CA ASP A 440 -1.87 25.23 21.08
C ASP A 440 -1.21 25.91 19.87
N LEU A 441 -0.10 26.62 20.07
CA LEU A 441 0.62 27.34 19.02
C LEU A 441 1.27 26.39 18.00
N ARG A 442 1.78 25.24 18.48
CA ARG A 442 2.30 24.18 17.60
C ARG A 442 1.21 23.61 16.69
N HIS A 443 0.00 23.39 17.24
CA HIS A 443 -1.14 22.90 16.48
C HIS A 443 -1.60 23.95 15.45
N LEU A 444 -1.66 25.23 15.81
CA LEU A 444 -1.99 26.33 14.88
C LEU A 444 -0.97 26.43 13.72
N LYS A 445 0.34 26.36 14.01
CA LYS A 445 1.40 26.35 12.98
C LYS A 445 1.31 25.12 12.06
N GLN A 446 0.95 23.96 12.60
CA GLN A 446 0.72 22.75 11.80
C GLN A 446 -0.49 22.90 10.87
N ARG A 447 -1.62 23.43 11.36
CA ARG A 447 -2.80 23.71 10.53
C ARG A 447 -2.50 24.73 9.44
N LEU A 448 -1.80 25.82 9.77
CA LEU A 448 -1.36 26.80 8.77
C LEU A 448 -0.53 26.15 7.65
N LYS A 449 0.39 25.23 7.99
CA LYS A 449 1.19 24.49 7.02
C LYS A 449 0.32 23.62 6.10
N GLU A 450 -0.69 22.94 6.65
CA GLU A 450 -1.63 22.13 5.87
C GLU A 450 -2.42 22.97 4.86
N TYR A 451 -2.98 24.11 5.30
CA TYR A 451 -3.75 24.99 4.44
C TYR A 451 -2.90 25.68 3.38
N LYS A 452 -1.67 26.11 3.70
CA LYS A 452 -0.71 26.62 2.69
C LYS A 452 -0.36 25.56 1.64
N LYS A 453 -0.17 24.30 2.05
CA LYS A 453 0.08 23.20 1.12
C LYS A 453 -1.12 22.94 0.19
N ARG A 454 -2.35 22.96 0.73
CA ARG A 454 -3.58 22.80 -0.06
C ARG A 454 -3.77 23.96 -1.04
N LEU A 455 -3.57 25.20 -0.58
CA LEU A 455 -3.61 26.40 -1.43
C LEU A 455 -2.63 26.27 -2.60
N GLY A 456 -1.38 25.91 -2.34
CA GLY A 456 -0.37 25.68 -3.37
C GLY A 456 -0.73 24.58 -4.38
N SER A 457 -1.36 23.49 -3.93
CA SER A 457 -1.83 22.43 -4.82
C SER A 457 -2.96 22.88 -5.74
N HIS A 458 -3.94 23.63 -5.21
CA HIS A 458 -5.06 24.14 -6.01
C HIS A 458 -4.64 25.25 -6.98
N THR A 459 -3.70 26.12 -6.59
CA THR A 459 -3.16 27.14 -7.50
C THR A 459 -2.32 26.52 -8.62
N GLN A 460 -1.50 25.50 -8.34
CA GLN A 460 -0.80 24.75 -9.39
C GLN A 460 -1.77 24.05 -10.34
N LYS A 461 -2.87 23.48 -9.82
CA LYS A 461 -3.92 22.89 -10.64
C LYS A 461 -4.59 23.92 -11.55
N LYS A 462 -4.87 25.11 -11.04
CA LYS A 462 -5.37 26.26 -11.83
C LYS A 462 -4.39 26.61 -12.96
N ILE A 463 -3.10 26.83 -12.64
CA ILE A 463 -2.07 27.17 -13.64
C ILE A 463 -1.93 26.09 -14.71
N LYS A 464 -1.99 24.80 -14.34
CA LYS A 464 -1.93 23.69 -15.30
C LYS A 464 -3.10 23.71 -16.27
N LEU A 465 -4.31 24.01 -15.79
CA LEU A 465 -5.52 24.10 -16.62
C LEU A 465 -5.46 25.30 -17.57
N GLU A 466 -5.05 26.46 -17.06
CA GLU A 466 -4.86 27.69 -17.85
C GLU A 466 -3.80 27.48 -18.95
N ARG A 467 -2.67 26.84 -18.63
CA ARG A 467 -1.63 26.49 -19.63
C ARG A 467 -2.11 25.51 -20.68
N SER A 468 -3.09 24.67 -20.36
CA SER A 468 -3.71 23.74 -21.31
C SER A 468 -4.87 24.35 -22.12
N GLY A 469 -5.15 25.65 -21.95
CA GLY A 469 -6.26 26.34 -22.63
C GLY A 469 -7.65 25.89 -22.19
N LYS A 470 -7.76 25.23 -21.02
CA LYS A 470 -9.02 24.73 -20.46
C LYS A 470 -9.57 25.69 -19.43
N GLU A 471 -10.89 25.88 -19.40
CA GLU A 471 -11.55 26.67 -18.36
C GLU A 471 -11.33 26.05 -16.97
N VAL A 472 -11.08 26.92 -15.98
CA VAL A 472 -10.83 26.49 -14.60
C VAL A 472 -12.17 26.20 -13.92
N PRO A 473 -12.41 24.97 -13.40
CA PRO A 473 -13.67 24.64 -12.76
C PRO A 473 -13.96 25.56 -11.56
N SER A 474 -15.21 26.00 -11.40
CA SER A 474 -15.66 26.87 -10.30
C SER A 474 -15.28 26.32 -8.92
N ARG A 475 -15.35 25.00 -8.75
CA ARG A 475 -14.91 24.29 -7.53
C ARG A 475 -13.44 24.51 -7.19
N THR A 476 -12.56 24.65 -8.18
CA THR A 476 -11.13 24.91 -7.96
C THR A 476 -10.92 26.35 -7.50
N LEU A 477 -11.66 27.31 -8.07
CA LEU A 477 -11.61 28.71 -7.65
C LEU A 477 -12.13 28.90 -6.23
N GLN A 478 -13.27 28.27 -5.90
CA GLN A 478 -13.83 28.28 -4.54
C GLN A 478 -12.89 27.62 -3.53
N ALA A 479 -12.19 26.55 -3.91
CA ALA A 479 -11.19 25.91 -3.05
C ALA A 479 -9.98 26.81 -2.79
N ILE A 480 -9.54 27.61 -3.77
CA ILE A 480 -8.47 28.59 -3.58
C ILE A 480 -8.92 29.67 -2.58
N ASP A 481 -10.09 30.28 -2.82
CA ASP A 481 -10.66 31.33 -1.95
C ASP A 481 -10.85 30.85 -0.51
N ASN A 482 -11.45 29.67 -0.32
CA ASN A 482 -11.67 29.10 1.00
C ASN A 482 -10.34 28.80 1.73
N ASN A 483 -9.36 28.17 1.06
CA ASN A 483 -8.07 27.89 1.68
C ASN A 483 -7.30 29.18 2.01
N GLN A 484 -7.46 30.23 1.22
CA GLN A 484 -6.85 31.54 1.48
C GLN A 484 -7.42 32.17 2.77
N LYS A 485 -8.75 32.15 2.94
CA LYS A 485 -9.42 32.58 4.18
C LYS A 485 -8.96 31.79 5.40
N TRP A 486 -8.76 30.48 5.27
CA TRP A 486 -8.21 29.66 6.36
C TRP A 486 -6.75 30.01 6.68
N VAL A 487 -5.92 30.26 5.66
CA VAL A 487 -4.53 30.71 5.88
C VAL A 487 -4.49 32.02 6.65
N GLU A 488 -5.31 33.00 6.28
CA GLU A 488 -5.45 34.28 6.98
C GLU A 488 -5.92 34.08 8.42
N HIS A 489 -6.98 33.30 8.63
CA HIS A 489 -7.52 32.99 9.96
C HIS A 489 -6.45 32.37 10.89
N TYR A 490 -5.67 31.40 10.41
CA TYR A 490 -4.63 30.78 11.23
C TYR A 490 -3.43 31.70 11.46
N ILE A 491 -3.12 32.62 10.53
CA ILE A 491 -2.10 33.66 10.76
C ILE A 491 -2.56 34.58 11.89
N ASP A 492 -3.81 35.01 11.88
CA ASP A 492 -4.37 35.87 12.93
C ASP A 492 -4.38 35.19 14.30
N LEU A 493 -4.77 33.91 14.36
CA LEU A 493 -4.71 33.13 15.60
C LEU A 493 -3.28 32.94 16.12
N ILE A 494 -2.30 32.74 15.23
CA ILE A 494 -0.89 32.66 15.63
C ILE A 494 -0.42 34.00 16.17
N ASN A 495 -0.74 35.11 15.51
CA ASN A 495 -0.38 36.46 15.96
C ASN A 495 -1.00 36.79 17.34
N GLN A 496 -2.26 36.38 17.57
CA GLN A 496 -2.92 36.52 18.88
C GLN A 496 -2.31 35.61 19.95
N ALA A 497 -1.87 34.40 19.59
CA ALA A 497 -1.21 33.50 20.52
C ALA A 497 0.22 33.94 20.86
N GLU A 498 0.93 34.55 19.90
CA GLU A 498 2.27 35.12 20.08
C GLU A 498 2.22 36.43 20.88
N SER A 499 1.20 37.28 20.70
CA SER A 499 1.03 38.50 21.50
C SER A 499 0.60 38.24 22.96
N ARG A 500 -0.03 37.10 23.26
CA ARG A 500 -0.33 36.67 24.64
C ARG A 500 0.91 36.13 25.38
N LYS A 501 2.02 35.89 24.68
CA LYS A 501 3.29 35.44 25.27
C LYS A 501 4.24 36.59 25.63
N SER A 502 4.03 37.79 25.09
CA SER A 502 4.69 39.03 25.53
C SER A 502 3.91 39.68 26.66
#